data_AF-A0A7X7QKZ2-F1
#
_entry.id   AF-A0A7X7QKZ2-F1
#
_cell.length_a   1.000
_cell.length_b   1.000
_cell.length_c   1.000
_cell.angle_alpha   90.00
_cell.angle_beta   90.00
_cell.angle_gamma   90.00
#
_symmetry.space_group_name_H-M   'P 1'
#
loop_
_entity.id
_entity.type
_entity.pdbx_description
1 polymer ?
#
loop_
_entity_poly.entity_id
_entity_poly.type
_entity_poly.pdbx_seq_one_letter_code
_entity_poly.pdbx_strand_id
1 'polypeptide(L)'
;MDRTEPNPFFDHPILNSPYTCPTRHWELDAHGQPTQRVVESRRRAEFITPIPRPKKRKGSAYTQQNLPLNEGKGLSTQEQQYDATSSINRVRDLVGEWRARPHPQQWQVTPET
;
A
#
# COMPACT_ATOMS: atom_id res chain seq x y z
N MET A 1 23.29 -24.33 17.22
CA MET A 1 22.09 -24.91 16.59
C MET A 1 21.11 -23.77 16.42
N ASP A 2 21.11 -23.15 15.25
CA ASP A 2 20.21 -22.05 14.93
C ASP A 2 18.86 -22.67 14.56
N ARG A 3 17.87 -22.57 15.44
CA ARG A 3 16.51 -23.01 15.13
C ARG A 3 15.90 -21.91 14.27
N THR A 4 15.87 -22.11 12.97
CA THR A 4 15.09 -21.28 12.07
C THR A 4 13.62 -21.50 12.41
N GLU A 5 13.05 -20.64 13.26
CA GLU A 5 11.61 -20.56 13.47
C GLU A 5 10.95 -20.40 12.10
N PRO A 6 9.94 -21.22 11.75
CA PRO A 6 9.24 -21.09 10.48
C PRO A 6 8.63 -19.69 10.42
N ASN A 7 8.82 -19.01 9.30
CA ASN A 7 8.30 -17.66 9.09
C ASN A 7 7.10 -17.75 8.13
N PRO A 8 5.85 -17.72 8.63
CA PRO A 8 4.65 -17.94 7.83
C PRO A 8 4.48 -16.93 6.70
N PHE A 9 5.10 -15.74 6.81
CA PHE A 9 5.08 -14.75 5.75
C PHE A 9 5.82 -15.23 4.50
N PHE A 10 6.98 -15.88 4.66
CA PHE A 10 7.76 -16.35 3.51
C PHE A 10 7.20 -17.65 2.92
N ASP A 11 6.59 -18.49 3.74
CA ASP A 11 5.92 -19.70 3.28
C ASP A 11 4.59 -19.38 2.56
N HIS A 12 3.83 -18.42 3.08
CA HIS A 12 2.51 -18.03 2.56
C HIS A 12 2.36 -16.50 2.41
N PRO A 13 3.10 -15.87 1.48
CA PRO A 13 3.10 -14.41 1.34
C PRO A 13 1.77 -13.84 0.81
N ILE A 14 0.97 -14.65 0.12
CA ILE A 14 -0.28 -14.24 -0.53
C ILE A 14 -1.48 -14.81 0.25
N LEU A 15 -2.24 -13.94 0.91
CA LEU A 15 -3.38 -14.33 1.78
C LEU A 15 -4.75 -14.28 1.10
N ASN A 16 -4.85 -13.63 -0.07
CA ASN A 16 -6.12 -13.32 -0.73
C ASN A 16 -6.14 -13.86 -2.16
N SER A 17 -7.33 -14.23 -2.64
CA SER A 17 -7.55 -14.58 -4.05
C SER A 17 -7.47 -13.34 -4.94
N PRO A 18 -6.90 -13.44 -6.15
CA PRO A 18 -6.84 -12.32 -7.10
C PRO A 18 -8.21 -11.90 -7.64
N TYR A 19 -9.24 -12.76 -7.52
CA TYR A 19 -10.58 -12.54 -8.05
C TYR A 19 -11.57 -11.98 -7.03
N THR A 20 -11.15 -11.85 -5.76
CA THR A 20 -12.00 -11.37 -4.67
C THR A 20 -11.41 -10.11 -4.05
N CYS A 21 -12.25 -9.27 -3.44
CA CYS A 21 -11.75 -8.14 -2.68
C CYS A 21 -10.85 -8.63 -1.52
N PRO A 22 -9.63 -8.09 -1.33
CA PRO A 22 -8.77 -8.51 -0.23
C PRO A 22 -9.40 -8.23 1.13
N THR A 23 -9.44 -9.24 1.99
CA THR A 23 -10.00 -9.14 3.34
C THR A 23 -8.94 -9.22 4.43
N ARG A 24 -7.71 -9.65 4.08
CA ARG A 24 -6.62 -9.85 5.03
C ARG A 24 -5.32 -9.26 4.52
N HIS A 25 -4.42 -8.92 5.42
CA HIS A 25 -3.04 -8.59 5.07
C HIS A 25 -2.06 -8.94 6.18
N TRP A 26 -0.81 -9.13 5.80
CA TRP A 26 0.30 -9.18 6.74
C TRP A 26 0.55 -7.78 7.32
N GLU A 27 0.55 -7.67 8.64
CA GLU A 27 0.95 -6.45 9.34
C GLU A 27 2.42 -6.17 9.09
N LEU A 28 2.72 -4.89 8.84
CA LEU A 28 4.07 -4.39 8.67
C LEU A 28 4.40 -3.45 9.84
N ASP A 29 5.62 -3.54 10.35
CA ASP A 29 6.11 -2.62 11.38
C ASP A 29 6.37 -1.21 10.80
N ALA A 30 6.77 -0.28 11.66
CA ALA A 30 7.12 1.10 11.28
C ALA A 30 8.30 1.20 10.28
N HIS A 31 8.97 0.08 9.99
CA HIS A 31 10.05 -0.02 9.03
C HIS A 31 9.65 -0.81 7.77
N GLY A 32 8.38 -1.21 7.65
CA GLY A 32 7.85 -1.97 6.53
C GLY A 32 8.18 -3.46 6.57
N GLN A 33 8.65 -4.00 7.71
CA GLN A 33 8.96 -5.43 7.85
C GLN A 33 7.74 -6.22 8.33
N PRO A 34 7.52 -7.44 7.81
CA PRO A 34 6.39 -8.27 8.22
C PRO A 34 6.53 -8.74 9.67
N THR A 35 5.49 -8.52 10.47
CA THR A 35 5.44 -8.91 11.89
C THR A 35 4.97 -10.35 12.11
N GLN A 36 4.70 -11.09 11.01
CA GLN A 36 4.07 -12.42 11.02
C GLN A 36 2.64 -12.44 11.60
N ARG A 37 2.01 -11.27 11.75
CA ARG A 37 0.62 -11.16 12.18
C ARG A 37 -0.28 -10.89 10.98
N VAL A 38 -1.43 -11.55 10.95
CA VAL A 38 -2.48 -11.29 9.95
C VAL A 38 -3.51 -10.35 10.55
N VAL A 39 -3.88 -9.33 9.80
CA VAL A 39 -4.94 -8.39 10.13
C VAL A 39 -6.14 -8.65 9.22
N GLU A 40 -7.32 -8.80 9.82
CA GLU A 40 -8.60 -9.07 9.16
C GLU A 40 -9.23 -7.79 8.58
N SER A 41 -8.46 -7.09 7.74
CA SER A 41 -8.95 -5.98 6.95
C SER A 41 -8.16 -5.82 5.64
N ARG A 42 -8.72 -5.05 4.70
CA ARG A 42 -8.00 -4.62 3.51
C ARG A 42 -6.91 -3.62 3.91
N ARG A 43 -5.66 -3.91 3.56
CA ARG A 43 -4.54 -2.97 3.76
C ARG A 43 -4.81 -1.63 3.08
N ARG A 44 -4.64 -0.52 3.81
CA ARG A 44 -4.66 0.82 3.20
C ARG A 44 -3.51 0.98 2.21
N ALA A 45 -3.71 1.80 1.18
CA ALA A 45 -2.62 2.22 0.32
C ALA A 45 -1.59 2.98 1.15
N GLU A 46 -0.33 2.61 1.05
CA GLU A 46 0.79 3.33 1.67
C GLU A 46 2.02 3.10 0.78
N PHE A 47 2.78 4.16 0.48
CA PHE A 47 4.03 4.07 -0.29
C PHE A 47 5.18 3.59 0.61
N ILE A 48 5.17 2.31 0.92
CA ILE A 48 6.27 1.66 1.62
C ILE A 48 7.29 1.22 0.58
N THR A 49 8.53 1.69 0.69
CA THR A 49 9.61 1.18 -0.15
C THR A 49 10.07 -0.17 0.41
N PRO A 50 9.99 -1.27 -0.36
CA PRO A 50 10.41 -2.59 0.10
C PRO A 50 11.94 -2.73 0.20
N ILE A 51 12.68 -1.66 -0.11
CA ILE A 51 14.15 -1.66 -0.13
C ILE A 51 14.64 -1.63 1.32
N PRO A 52 15.39 -2.66 1.77
CA PRO A 52 16.00 -2.65 3.08
C PRO A 52 16.83 -1.38 3.28
N ARG A 53 16.68 -0.73 4.45
CA ARG A 53 17.48 0.45 4.75
C ARG A 53 18.97 0.13 4.58
N PRO A 54 19.74 0.99 3.88
CA PRO A 54 21.15 0.73 3.66
C PRO A 54 21.88 0.58 4.99
N LYS A 55 22.66 -0.49 5.11
CA LYS A 55 23.35 -0.91 6.35
C LYS A 55 24.37 0.12 6.88
N LYS A 56 24.80 1.06 6.03
CA LYS A 56 25.70 2.17 6.39
C LYS A 56 24.99 3.51 6.16
N ARG A 57 24.59 4.19 7.24
CA ARG A 57 24.32 5.64 7.19
C ARG A 57 25.61 6.36 7.53
N LYS A 58 26.30 6.93 6.53
CA LYS A 58 27.25 8.01 6.82
C LYS A 58 26.43 9.16 7.42
N GLY A 59 26.92 9.78 8.49
CA GLY A 59 26.16 10.70 9.36
C GLY A 59 25.38 11.80 8.63
N SER A 60 24.49 12.46 9.37
CA SER A 60 23.43 13.39 8.92
C SER A 60 23.84 14.48 7.91
N ALA A 61 25.13 14.72 7.70
CA ALA A 61 25.70 15.65 6.73
C ALA A 61 25.44 15.32 5.24
N TYR A 62 25.05 14.08 4.90
CA TYR A 62 24.83 13.64 3.50
C TYR A 62 23.44 13.06 3.24
N THR A 63 22.43 13.52 3.98
CA THR A 63 21.04 13.18 3.63
C THR A 63 20.63 14.03 2.44
N GLN A 64 20.71 13.46 1.23
CA GLN A 64 20.17 14.11 0.05
C GLN A 64 18.68 14.37 0.30
N GLN A 65 18.28 15.64 0.27
CA GLN A 65 16.88 16.02 0.41
C GLN A 65 16.07 15.38 -0.72
N ASN A 66 14.81 15.03 -0.43
CA ASN A 66 13.91 14.49 -1.44
C ASN A 66 13.79 15.53 -2.56
N LEU A 67 14.09 15.14 -3.80
CA LEU A 67 14.07 16.06 -4.92
C LEU A 67 12.60 16.29 -5.31
N PRO A 68 12.05 17.50 -5.14
CA PRO A 68 10.74 17.79 -5.70
C PRO A 68 10.84 17.64 -7.22
N LEU A 69 10.05 16.74 -7.80
CA LEU A 69 9.93 16.59 -9.25
C LEU A 69 9.22 17.83 -9.79
N ASN A 70 10.01 18.89 -10.01
CA ASN A 70 9.56 20.12 -10.65
C ASN A 70 9.46 19.86 -12.16
N GLU A 71 8.26 19.93 -12.72
CA GLU A 71 8.00 19.80 -14.17
C GLU A 71 8.54 20.99 -15.00
N GLY A 72 9.60 21.66 -14.54
CA GLY A 72 10.31 22.74 -15.24
C GLY A 72 9.56 24.07 -15.34
N LYS A 73 8.28 24.13 -14.94
CA LYS A 73 7.45 25.34 -15.03
C LYS A 73 7.26 26.08 -13.70
N GLY A 74 7.88 25.62 -12.60
CA GLY A 74 7.67 26.23 -11.28
C GLY A 74 6.24 26.08 -10.76
N LEU A 75 5.46 25.15 -11.31
CA LEU A 75 4.05 24.92 -11.00
C LEU A 75 3.83 23.92 -9.86
N SER A 76 4.90 23.34 -9.29
CA SER A 76 4.82 22.33 -8.25
C SER A 76 5.66 22.75 -7.04
N THR A 77 4.97 23.06 -5.96
CA THR A 77 5.47 23.33 -4.61
C THR A 77 5.39 22.06 -3.78
N GLN A 78 6.08 22.05 -2.63
CA GLN A 78 6.01 20.92 -1.70
C GLN A 78 4.58 20.63 -1.21
N GLU A 79 3.70 21.64 -1.24
CA GLU A 79 2.27 21.56 -0.91
C GLU A 79 1.43 20.97 -2.05
N GLN A 80 1.93 21.01 -3.28
CA GLN A 80 1.29 20.46 -4.48
C GLN A 80 1.68 19.00 -4.75
N GLN A 81 2.44 18.37 -3.85
CA GLN A 81 2.66 16.94 -3.91
C GLN A 81 1.32 16.23 -3.76
N TYR A 82 0.88 15.56 -4.83
CA TYR A 82 -0.30 14.70 -4.77
C TYR A 82 -0.12 13.66 -3.66
N ASP A 83 -0.99 13.68 -2.66
CA ASP A 83 -1.18 12.54 -1.78
C ASP A 83 -1.92 11.45 -2.57
N ALA A 84 -1.18 10.79 -3.46
CA ALA A 84 -1.70 9.70 -4.27
C ALA A 84 -2.24 8.55 -3.39
N THR A 85 -1.73 8.41 -2.16
CA THR A 85 -2.23 7.44 -1.18
C THR A 85 -3.66 7.78 -0.77
N SER A 86 -3.96 9.04 -0.45
CA SER A 86 -5.32 9.49 -0.14
C SER A 86 -6.28 9.26 -1.30
N SER A 87 -5.91 9.63 -2.52
CA SER A 87 -6.73 9.40 -3.72
C SER A 87 -7.02 7.92 -3.96
N ILE A 88 -6.02 7.05 -3.83
CA ILE A 88 -6.18 5.60 -3.99
C ILE A 88 -7.14 5.05 -2.94
N ASN A 89 -6.96 5.43 -1.67
CA ASN A 89 -7.84 4.96 -0.59
C ASN A 89 -9.29 5.42 -0.82
N ARG A 90 -9.49 6.69 -1.21
CA ARG A 90 -10.83 7.21 -1.51
C ARG A 90 -11.52 6.45 -2.63
N VAL A 91 -10.82 6.18 -3.74
CA VAL A 91 -11.39 5.37 -4.84
C VAL A 91 -11.76 3.97 -4.35
N ARG A 92 -10.92 3.36 -3.50
CA ARG A 92 -11.20 2.03 -2.94
C ARG A 92 -12.44 2.01 -2.05
N ASP A 93 -12.63 3.05 -1.25
CA ASP A 93 -13.80 3.20 -0.39
C ASP A 93 -15.08 3.35 -1.24
N LEU A 94 -15.06 4.26 -2.23
CA LEU A 94 -16.18 4.46 -3.17
C LEU A 94 -16.54 3.18 -3.94
N VAL A 95 -15.53 2.43 -4.41
CA VAL A 95 -15.76 1.14 -5.08
C VAL A 95 -16.31 0.10 -4.10
N GLY A 96 -15.86 0.12 -2.84
CA GLY A 96 -16.39 -0.74 -1.78
C GLY A 96 -17.87 -0.47 -1.53
N GLU A 97 -18.24 0.80 -1.36
CA GLU A 97 -19.63 1.24 -1.21
C GLU A 97 -20.49 0.86 -2.41
N TRP A 98 -19.98 1.03 -3.63
CA TRP A 98 -20.68 0.65 -4.85
C TRP A 98 -20.95 -0.86 -4.91
N ARG A 99 -19.98 -1.71 -4.57
CA ARG A 99 -20.15 -3.17 -4.51
C ARG A 99 -21.11 -3.64 -3.40
N ALA A 100 -21.21 -2.88 -2.32
CA ALA A 100 -22.11 -3.19 -1.21
C ALA A 100 -23.59 -2.91 -1.54
N ARG A 101 -23.88 -2.24 -2.68
CA ARG A 101 -25.25 -1.99 -3.12
C ARG A 101 -25.97 -3.31 -3.43
N PRO A 102 -27.14 -3.57 -2.82
CA PRO A 102 -27.78 -4.88 -2.85
C PRO A 102 -28.40 -5.25 -4.19
N HIS A 103 -28.75 -4.27 -5.02
CA HIS A 103 -29.42 -4.49 -6.30
C HIS A 103 -28.51 -4.14 -7.48
N PRO A 104 -28.19 -5.11 -8.36
CA PRO A 104 -27.36 -4.87 -9.55
C PRO A 104 -27.88 -3.77 -10.48
N GLN A 105 -29.20 -3.57 -10.53
CA GLN A 105 -29.82 -2.49 -11.32
C GLN A 105 -29.42 -1.08 -10.82
N GLN A 106 -29.00 -0.95 -9.56
CA GLN A 106 -28.53 0.31 -8.98
C GLN A 106 -27.04 0.58 -9.25
N TRP A 107 -26.35 -0.37 -9.90
CA TRP A 107 -24.94 -0.23 -10.20
C TRP A 107 -24.68 0.76 -11.35
N GLN A 108 -25.71 1.07 -12.14
CA GLN A 108 -25.64 2.03 -13.26
C GLN A 108 -24.56 1.66 -14.29
N VAL A 109 -24.31 0.36 -14.46
CA VAL A 109 -23.38 -0.19 -15.45
C VAL A 109 -24.14 -1.14 -16.37
N THR A 110 -23.84 -1.08 -17.66
CA THR A 110 -24.31 -2.07 -18.64
C THR A 110 -23.19 -3.10 -18.81
N PRO A 111 -23.40 -4.38 -18.46
CA PRO A 111 -22.41 -5.41 -18.74
C PRO A 111 -22.36 -5.63 -20.26
N GLU A 112 -21.17 -5.53 -20.84
CA GLU A 112 -20.90 -6.07 -22.18
C GLU A 112 -20.15 -7.40 -22.03
N THR A 113 -20.49 -8.36 -22.88
CA THR A 113 -19.87 -9.70 -22.93
C THR A 113 -19.13 -9.87 -24.24
#